data_AF-A0A843EUZ6-F1
#
_entry.id   AF-A0A843EUZ6-F1
#
_cell.length_a   1.000
_cell.length_b   1.000
_cell.length_c   1.000
_cell.angle_alpha   90.00
_cell.angle_beta   90.00
_cell.angle_gamma   90.00
#
_symmetry.space_group_name_H-M   'P 1'
#
loop_
_entity.id
_entity.type
_entity.pdbx_description
1 polymer ?
#
loop_
_entity_poly.entity_id
_entity_poly.type
_entity_poly.pdbx_seq_one_letter_code
_entity_poly.pdbx_strand_id
1 'polypeptide(L)'
;MTPRERVLAAMKQEKLDRPPVAGFTQSATIGQMKNCGIYWPAAHSDAKMMCELGAAQANYFGFEAVRSSFCLTAEAERLGCVVD
;
A
#
# COMPACT_ATOMS: atom_id res chain seq x y z
N MET A 1 18.27 -12.57 -1.52
CA MET A 1 16.84 -12.61 -1.91
C MET A 1 16.41 -11.20 -2.32
N THR A 2 15.63 -11.06 -3.39
CA THR A 2 14.99 -9.78 -3.75
C THR A 2 13.90 -9.42 -2.72
N PRO A 3 13.47 -8.14 -2.60
CA PRO A 3 12.37 -7.76 -1.71
C PRO A 3 11.11 -8.62 -1.89
N ARG A 4 10.71 -8.84 -3.14
CA ARG A 4 9.56 -9.69 -3.51
C ARG A 4 9.75 -11.14 -3.07
N GLU A 5 10.91 -11.73 -3.33
CA GLU A 5 11.22 -13.11 -2.90
C GLU A 5 11.13 -13.25 -1.38
N ARG A 6 11.68 -12.29 -0.63
CA ARG A 6 11.70 -12.32 0.84
C ARG A 6 10.30 -12.28 1.43
N VAL A 7 9.45 -11.38 0.93
CA VAL A 7 8.04 -11.28 1.38
C VAL A 7 7.28 -12.58 1.09
N LEU A 8 7.42 -13.13 -0.12
CA LEU A 8 6.71 -14.35 -0.50
C LEU A 8 7.21 -15.59 0.26
N ALA A 9 8.52 -15.71 0.47
CA ALA A 9 9.10 -16.78 1.29
C ALA A 9 8.60 -16.71 2.74
N ALA A 10 8.51 -15.50 3.31
CA ALA A 10 8.01 -15.33 4.67
C ALA A 10 6.55 -15.75 4.81
N MET A 11 5.70 -15.41 3.82
CA MET A 11 4.30 -15.84 3.80
C MET A 11 4.12 -17.35 3.66
N LYS A 12 5.10 -18.02 3.06
CA LYS A 12 5.14 -19.49 2.93
C LYS A 12 5.91 -20.19 4.06
N GLN A 13 6.38 -19.43 5.06
CA GLN A 13 7.19 -19.94 6.17
C GLN A 13 8.48 -20.66 5.71
N GLU A 14 9.05 -20.20 4.60
CA GLU A 14 10.32 -20.71 4.06
C GLU A 14 11.53 -20.08 4.78
N LYS A 15 12.74 -20.59 4.51
CA LYS A 15 13.98 -20.04 5.08
C LYS A 15 14.25 -18.65 4.51
N LEU A 16 14.56 -17.70 5.39
CA LEU A 16 14.82 -16.30 5.05
C LEU A 16 16.29 -15.93 5.27
N ASP A 17 16.79 -14.95 4.50
CA ASP A 17 18.06 -14.28 4.77
C ASP A 17 17.94 -13.30 5.96
N ARG A 18 16.79 -12.64 6.10
CA ARG A 18 16.32 -11.87 7.26
C ARG A 18 14.79 -11.70 7.21
N PRO A 19 14.14 -11.27 8.31
CA PRO A 19 12.72 -10.88 8.26
C PRO A 19 12.45 -9.77 7.23
N PRO A 20 11.35 -9.83 6.46
CA PRO A 20 10.97 -8.76 5.56
C PRO A 20 10.34 -7.57 6.29
N VAL A 21 10.43 -6.39 5.67
CA VAL A 21 9.72 -5.18 6.10
C VAL A 21 8.64 -4.84 5.07
N ALA A 22 7.39 -5.13 5.41
CA ALA A 22 6.24 -4.88 4.54
C ALA A 22 5.00 -4.53 5.37
N GLY A 23 4.16 -3.63 4.83
CA GLY A 23 2.83 -3.32 5.37
C GLY A 23 1.74 -4.02 4.59
N PHE A 24 0.89 -4.79 5.26
CA PHE A 24 -0.26 -5.49 4.65
C PHE A 24 -1.59 -4.79 4.91
N THR A 25 -1.58 -3.79 5.78
CA THR A 25 -2.68 -2.87 6.05
C THR A 25 -2.51 -1.57 5.25
N GLN A 26 -3.43 -0.62 5.40
CA GLN A 26 -3.30 0.70 4.80
C GLN A 26 -2.01 1.38 5.29
N SER A 27 -1.20 1.93 4.38
CA SER A 27 0.13 2.44 4.70
C SER A 27 0.32 3.93 4.40
N ALA A 28 -0.70 4.63 3.91
CA ALA A 28 -0.54 6.05 3.60
C ALA A 28 -0.71 6.89 4.87
N THR A 29 0.17 7.88 4.99
CA THR A 29 0.23 8.84 6.09
C THR A 29 0.15 10.26 5.55
N ILE A 30 -0.20 11.23 6.40
CA ILE A 30 -0.18 12.66 6.03
C ILE A 30 1.21 13.08 5.54
N GLY A 31 2.29 12.52 6.10
CA GLY A 31 3.66 12.78 5.64
C GLY A 31 3.89 12.32 4.20
N GLN A 32 3.44 11.11 3.83
CA GLN A 32 3.52 10.64 2.45
C GLN A 32 2.67 11.49 1.50
N MET A 33 1.46 11.88 1.92
CA MET A 33 0.60 12.73 1.10
C MET A 33 1.27 14.07 0.78
N LYS A 34 1.84 14.72 1.80
CA LYS A 34 2.60 15.97 1.63
C LYS A 34 3.79 15.81 0.70
N ASN A 35 4.57 14.74 0.89
CA ASN A 35 5.76 14.49 0.07
C ASN A 35 5.42 14.15 -1.39
N CYS A 36 4.30 13.48 -1.64
CA CYS A 36 3.88 13.13 -3.00
C CYS A 36 3.02 14.21 -3.67
N GLY A 37 2.48 15.17 -2.90
CA GLY A 37 1.47 16.10 -3.39
C GLY A 37 0.13 15.43 -3.71
N ILE A 38 -0.13 14.24 -3.13
CA ILE A 38 -1.31 13.41 -3.41
C ILE A 38 -2.10 13.23 -2.13
N TYR A 39 -3.35 13.65 -2.13
CA TYR A 39 -4.18 13.70 -0.94
C TYR A 39 -5.45 12.87 -1.09
N TRP A 40 -5.97 12.40 0.03
CA TRP A 40 -7.35 11.95 0.13
C TRP A 40 -8.28 13.18 0.11
N PRO A 41 -9.53 13.04 -0.39
CA PRO A 41 -10.13 11.79 -0.88
C PRO A 41 -9.81 11.46 -2.34
N ALA A 42 -9.23 12.37 -3.12
CA ALA A 42 -9.01 12.19 -4.56
C ALA A 42 -8.23 10.91 -4.91
N ALA A 43 -7.23 10.55 -4.11
CA ALA A 43 -6.44 9.33 -4.31
C ALA A 43 -7.23 8.02 -4.09
N HIS A 44 -8.45 8.05 -3.54
CA HIS A 44 -9.31 6.87 -3.45
C HIS A 44 -9.93 6.49 -4.80
N SER A 45 -10.12 7.45 -5.70
CA SER A 45 -10.86 7.24 -6.96
C SER A 45 -9.99 7.40 -8.20
N ASP A 46 -8.88 8.14 -8.13
CA ASP A 46 -7.93 8.26 -9.24
C ASP A 46 -6.85 7.16 -9.17
N ALA A 47 -6.79 6.33 -10.21
CA ALA A 47 -5.90 5.17 -10.26
C ALA A 47 -4.40 5.55 -10.25
N LYS A 48 -4.04 6.67 -10.88
CA LYS A 48 -2.64 7.12 -10.94
C LYS A 48 -2.21 7.65 -9.58
N MET A 49 -3.03 8.49 -8.96
CA MET A 49 -2.82 9.00 -7.61
C MET A 49 -2.72 7.86 -6.59
N MET A 50 -3.61 6.86 -6.68
CA MET A 50 -3.58 5.69 -5.81
C MET A 50 -2.29 4.89 -5.95
N CYS A 51 -1.83 4.67 -7.18
CA CYS A 51 -0.59 3.95 -7.46
C CYS A 51 0.63 4.70 -6.91
N GLU A 52 0.75 6.00 -7.19
CA GLU A 52 1.87 6.82 -6.74
C GLU A 52 1.94 6.93 -5.21
N LEU A 53 0.82 7.19 -4.54
CA LEU A 53 0.76 7.25 -3.07
C LEU A 53 0.97 5.87 -2.42
N GLY A 54 0.43 4.79 -3.00
CA GLY A 54 0.64 3.43 -2.52
C GLY A 54 2.08 2.94 -2.66
N ALA A 55 2.78 3.36 -3.73
CA ALA A 55 4.19 3.06 -3.98
C ALA A 55 5.15 3.86 -3.08
N ALA A 56 4.70 4.99 -2.52
CA ALA A 56 5.51 5.86 -1.66
C ALA A 56 6.22 5.10 -0.52
N GLN A 57 5.59 4.07 0.05
CA GLN A 57 6.21 3.26 1.11
C GLN A 57 7.50 2.55 0.64
N ALA A 58 7.51 2.03 -0.59
CA ALA A 58 8.68 1.37 -1.16
C ALA A 58 9.70 2.42 -1.60
N ASN A 59 9.24 3.50 -2.25
CA ASN A 59 10.11 4.54 -2.82
C ASN A 59 10.85 5.38 -1.77
N TYR A 60 10.21 5.71 -0.64
CA TYR A 60 10.79 6.59 0.38
C TYR A 60 11.32 5.87 1.61
N PHE A 61 10.72 4.74 2.00
CA PHE A 61 11.09 4.04 3.24
C PHE A 61 11.78 2.70 2.99
N GLY A 62 11.89 2.25 1.73
CA GLY A 62 12.49 0.98 1.38
C GLY A 62 11.66 -0.23 1.79
N PHE A 63 10.34 -0.07 1.93
CA PHE A 63 9.45 -1.19 2.19
C PHE A 63 9.51 -2.17 1.02
N GLU A 64 9.40 -3.45 1.35
CA GLU A 64 9.64 -4.56 0.42
C GLU A 64 8.35 -4.99 -0.30
N ALA A 65 7.26 -4.25 -0.06
CA ALA A 65 5.98 -4.41 -0.71
C ALA A 65 5.33 -3.04 -0.94
N VAL A 66 4.39 -3.01 -1.87
CA VAL A 66 3.47 -1.88 -2.08
C VAL A 66 2.05 -2.34 -1.78
N ARG A 67 1.23 -1.42 -1.28
CA ARG A 67 -0.17 -1.65 -0.93
C ARG A 67 -1.01 -0.56 -1.60
N SER A 68 -1.97 -1.01 -2.41
CA SER A 68 -2.92 -0.12 -3.11
C SER A 68 -4.24 -0.05 -2.34
N SER A 69 -5.07 0.94 -2.67
CA SER A 69 -6.23 1.41 -1.91
C SER A 69 -5.86 1.93 -0.52
N PHE A 70 -6.79 2.61 0.13
CA PHE A 70 -6.57 3.16 1.47
C PHE A 70 -7.74 2.98 2.43
N CYS A 71 -8.80 2.33 1.98
CA CYS A 71 -9.99 2.01 2.77
C CYS A 71 -10.35 0.52 2.59
N LEU A 72 -11.47 0.12 3.20
CA LEU A 72 -12.08 -1.21 3.06
C LEU A 72 -13.48 -1.14 2.44
N THR A 73 -13.83 0.00 1.82
CA THR A 73 -15.20 0.32 1.42
C THR A 73 -15.46 0.19 -0.07
N ALA A 74 -14.42 0.05 -0.91
CA ALA A 74 -14.57 0.01 -2.37
C ALA A 74 -15.54 -1.09 -2.86
N GLU A 75 -15.50 -2.28 -2.25
CA GLU A 75 -16.42 -3.36 -2.59
C GLU A 75 -17.85 -3.07 -2.09
N ALA A 76 -17.98 -2.59 -0.85
CA ALA A 76 -19.28 -2.24 -0.27
C ALA A 76 -19.98 -1.12 -1.06
N GLU A 77 -19.24 -0.10 -1.47
CA GLU A 77 -19.73 0.97 -2.36
C GLU A 77 -20.24 0.39 -3.68
N ARG A 78 -19.48 -0.52 -4.29
CA ARG A 78 -19.87 -1.16 -5.55
C ARG A 78 -21.12 -2.04 -5.43
N LEU A 79 -21.38 -2.54 -4.22
CA LEU A 79 -22.57 -3.31 -3.86
C LEU A 79 -23.76 -2.43 -3.41
N GLY A 80 -23.61 -1.11 -3.39
CA GLY A 80 -24.71 -0.16 -3.17
C GLY A 80 -24.72 0.51 -1.80
N CYS A 81 -23.70 0.32 -0.96
CA CYS A 81 -23.54 1.12 0.26
C CYS A 81 -23.16 2.57 -0.09
N VAL A 82 -23.68 3.52 0.68
CA VAL A 82 -23.20 4.92 0.66
C VAL A 82 -21.94 5.00 1.54
N VAL A 83 -20.88 5.59 1.01
CA VAL A 83 -19.58 5.76 1.67
C VAL A 83 -19.28 7.25 1.79
N ASP A 84 -18.75 7.66 2.94
CA ASP A 84 -18.23 9.01 3.24
C ASP A 84 -16.70 8.96 3.34
#